data_AF-A0A0V0THN9-F1
#
_entry.id   AF-A0A0V0THN9-F1
#
_cell.length_a   1.000
_cell.length_b   1.000
_cell.length_c   1.000
_cell.angle_alpha   90.00
_cell.angle_beta   90.00
_cell.angle_gamma   90.00
#
_symmetry.space_group_name_H-M   'P 1'
#
loop_
_entity.id
_entity.type
_entity.pdbx_description
1 polymer ?
#
loop_
_entity_poly.entity_id
_entity_poly.type
_entity_poly.pdbx_seq_one_letter_code
_entity_poly.pdbx_strand_id
1 'polypeptide(L)'
;MQNQHELHDTVYKEEYNTLPAEEASWLVTVEANNRACMGYLVGKRVMPGLTADVVLSSKDCVGSTSYKKIKIRNPRKTKDNPGVIKVKSVKSHPLVKGVVMLKLKKPLLISGWLPICVYQLKRMKHHCAVMTSTVVKGKNIKEVKLHKPKLVDSAECKKEIPDFDENTEFCVDGVPSGNDNVADAYICVEDRIWQLYGLRKQQSSRSKYAVFYDVQKTGFDSVDDWNCGTAAIDDLRKFRNSEQTDYVPIDAAPWMVAIYVQGKSGEFCTGMLVNGKKHTFDSSEVYTMSSCVSEKTKSSDIMVSYKTGPTTYANMSVASIERFNDKPAVVSLKLKHPIVISLYARPICMIKDGYHFSTYSCELLSVTYRDGDFKAKANNYDSWNMHYKCSDEFSDKYVGSGDVCAKDLDKDIDNDHTSSGRMIFCGGKGDYQGRLFLAGVQHLKQGNLGTYTLI
;
A
#
# COMPACT_ATOMS: atom_id res chain seq x y z
N MET A 1 -7.27 -27.29 -10.05
CA MET A 1 -6.90 -26.00 -10.68
C MET A 1 -8.10 -25.51 -11.50
N GLN A 2 -9.25 -25.31 -10.85
CA GLN A 2 -10.56 -25.12 -11.50
C GLN A 2 -11.37 -24.08 -10.68
N ASN A 3 -12.09 -23.20 -11.38
CA ASN A 3 -13.11 -22.23 -10.93
C ASN A 3 -12.69 -20.95 -10.16
N GLN A 4 -11.73 -20.18 -10.68
CA GLN A 4 -11.77 -18.69 -10.57
C GLN A 4 -12.19 -18.01 -11.89
N HIS A 5 -12.40 -18.79 -12.96
CA HIS A 5 -12.73 -18.27 -14.29
C HIS A 5 -14.16 -17.73 -14.39
N GLU A 6 -15.16 -18.41 -13.81
CA GLU A 6 -16.57 -18.00 -13.97
C GLU A 6 -16.87 -16.63 -13.35
N LEU A 7 -16.22 -16.29 -12.23
CA LEU A 7 -16.44 -15.00 -11.56
C LEU A 7 -15.62 -13.87 -12.19
N HIS A 8 -14.40 -14.16 -12.68
CA HIS A 8 -13.66 -13.24 -13.55
C HIS A 8 -14.48 -12.90 -14.80
N ASP A 9 -15.04 -13.91 -15.48
CA ASP A 9 -15.88 -13.74 -16.66
C ASP A 9 -17.20 -13.04 -16.33
N THR A 10 -17.76 -13.25 -15.15
CA THR A 10 -18.98 -12.56 -14.69
C THR A 10 -18.75 -11.06 -14.49
N VAL A 11 -17.65 -10.66 -13.84
CA VAL A 11 -17.29 -9.24 -13.71
C VAL A 11 -16.98 -8.64 -15.09
N TYR A 12 -16.44 -9.44 -16.02
CA TYR A 12 -16.10 -9.03 -17.37
C TYR A 12 -17.31 -8.90 -18.32
N LYS A 13 -18.32 -9.77 -18.19
CA LYS A 13 -19.48 -9.85 -19.09
C LYS A 13 -20.63 -8.89 -18.75
N GLU A 14 -20.51 -8.11 -17.67
CA GLU A 14 -21.53 -7.15 -17.21
C GLU A 14 -22.89 -7.78 -16.83
N GLU A 15 -22.95 -9.11 -16.63
CA GLU A 15 -24.17 -9.82 -16.28
C GLU A 15 -24.37 -9.90 -14.75
N TYR A 16 -25.58 -9.63 -14.28
CA TYR A 16 -25.97 -9.74 -12.87
C TYR A 16 -26.08 -11.20 -12.45
N ASN A 17 -24.97 -11.85 -12.13
CA ASN A 17 -24.97 -13.26 -11.77
C ASN A 17 -24.97 -13.49 -10.25
N THR A 18 -25.51 -14.64 -9.87
CA THR A 18 -25.46 -15.18 -8.50
C THR A 18 -24.19 -16.00 -8.36
N LEU A 19 -23.46 -15.78 -7.28
CA LEU A 19 -22.25 -16.53 -6.94
C LEU A 19 -22.65 -17.80 -6.16
N PRO A 20 -22.18 -18.99 -6.57
CA PRO A 20 -22.35 -20.21 -5.78
C PRO A 20 -21.70 -20.08 -4.40
N ALA A 21 -22.34 -20.62 -3.36
CA ALA A 21 -21.85 -20.55 -1.98
C ALA A 21 -20.43 -21.13 -1.77
N GLU A 22 -19.99 -22.03 -2.65
CA GLU A 22 -18.65 -22.63 -2.62
C GLU A 22 -17.55 -21.62 -2.99
N GLU A 23 -17.80 -20.76 -3.97
CA GLU A 23 -16.88 -19.69 -4.39
C GLU A 23 -16.87 -18.50 -3.42
N ALA A 24 -17.96 -18.36 -2.65
CA ALA A 24 -18.11 -17.43 -1.53
C ALA A 24 -17.62 -18.00 -0.19
N SER A 25 -16.91 -19.13 -0.17
CA SER A 25 -16.61 -19.89 1.06
C SER A 25 -15.82 -19.11 2.12
N TRP A 26 -15.13 -18.03 1.76
CA TRP A 26 -14.43 -17.10 2.66
C TRP A 26 -15.34 -16.07 3.35
N LEU A 27 -16.61 -15.99 2.94
CA LEU A 27 -17.62 -15.19 3.59
C LEU A 27 -18.22 -15.90 4.80
N VAL A 28 -18.35 -15.15 5.89
CA VAL A 28 -18.96 -15.66 7.13
C VAL A 28 -20.05 -14.74 7.62
N THR A 29 -21.03 -15.29 8.33
CA THR A 29 -22.00 -14.48 9.06
C THR A 29 -21.41 -14.12 10.43
N VAL A 30 -21.24 -12.82 10.68
CA VAL A 30 -20.84 -12.27 11.99
C VAL A 30 -22.10 -11.78 12.70
N GLU A 31 -22.40 -12.38 13.85
CA GLU A 31 -23.51 -12.00 14.71
C GLU A 31 -23.00 -11.20 15.91
N ALA A 32 -23.47 -9.97 16.06
CA ALA A 32 -23.11 -9.07 17.14
C ALA A 32 -24.38 -8.42 17.72
N ASN A 33 -24.73 -8.73 18.98
CA ASN A 33 -25.98 -8.31 19.62
C ASN A 33 -27.23 -8.65 18.77
N ASN A 34 -27.95 -7.64 18.27
CA ASN A 34 -29.15 -7.77 17.43
C ASN A 34 -28.86 -7.61 15.93
N ARG A 35 -27.58 -7.48 15.54
CA ARG A 35 -27.15 -7.29 14.16
C ARG A 35 -26.49 -8.55 13.63
N ALA A 36 -26.58 -8.74 12.31
CA ALA A 36 -25.82 -9.73 11.58
C ALA A 36 -25.26 -9.08 10.31
N CYS A 37 -24.00 -9.37 9.99
CA CYS A 37 -23.35 -8.84 8.80
C CYS A 37 -22.40 -9.88 8.20
N MET A 38 -21.86 -9.56 7.02
CA MET A 38 -20.79 -10.33 6.40
C MET A 38 -19.46 -10.03 7.09
N GLY A 39 -18.70 -11.09 7.32
CA GLY A 39 -17.29 -11.05 7.66
C GLY A 39 -16.47 -11.76 6.58
N TYR A 40 -15.19 -11.40 6.55
CA TYR A 40 -14.26 -11.78 5.50
C TYR A 40 -13.09 -12.50 6.15
N LEU A 41 -12.94 -13.80 5.87
CA LEU A 41 -11.78 -14.56 6.34
C LEU A 41 -10.53 -14.12 5.60
N VAL A 42 -9.50 -13.76 6.34
CA VAL A 42 -8.21 -13.29 5.79
C VAL A 42 -7.17 -14.41 5.90
N GLY A 43 -6.52 -14.71 4.79
CA GLY A 43 -5.36 -15.62 4.72
C GLY A 43 -4.02 -14.89 4.87
N LYS A 44 -2.94 -15.65 5.10
CA LYS A 44 -1.55 -15.14 5.09
C LYS A 44 -0.94 -15.26 3.68
N ARG A 45 -0.04 -14.34 3.29
CA ARG A 45 0.58 -14.28 1.94
C ARG A 45 1.59 -15.40 1.68
N VAL A 46 2.23 -15.92 2.72
CA VAL A 46 3.32 -16.91 2.58
C VAL A 46 2.76 -18.33 2.50
N MET A 47 2.58 -18.82 1.26
CA MET A 47 2.19 -20.19 0.88
C MET A 47 0.79 -20.63 1.37
N PRO A 48 0.17 -21.75 0.90
CA PRO A 48 -1.26 -21.99 1.08
C PRO A 48 -1.52 -22.37 2.54
N GLY A 49 -1.60 -21.37 3.40
CA GLY A 49 -1.93 -21.51 4.80
C GLY A 49 -3.26 -22.24 4.86
N LEU A 50 -3.23 -23.48 5.37
CA LEU A 50 -4.42 -24.30 5.53
C LEU A 50 -5.38 -23.70 6.56
N THR A 51 -5.07 -22.56 7.17
CA THR A 51 -5.86 -21.97 8.26
C THR A 51 -6.02 -20.46 8.17
N ALA A 52 -7.20 -19.96 8.55
CA ALA A 52 -7.48 -18.55 8.80
C ALA A 52 -7.72 -18.31 10.30
N ASP A 53 -7.16 -17.25 10.87
CA ASP A 53 -7.30 -16.90 12.29
C ASP A 53 -7.88 -15.50 12.53
N VAL A 54 -8.15 -14.75 11.45
CA VAL A 54 -8.73 -13.40 11.49
C VAL A 54 -9.94 -13.32 10.55
N VAL A 55 -10.99 -12.67 11.04
CA VAL A 55 -12.14 -12.24 10.24
C VAL A 55 -12.22 -10.71 10.29
N LEU A 56 -12.35 -10.07 9.13
CA LEU A 56 -12.63 -8.64 9.03
C LEU A 56 -14.13 -8.40 8.99
N SER A 57 -14.57 -7.32 9.62
CA SER A 57 -15.95 -6.87 9.55
C SER A 57 -16.02 -5.36 9.81
N SER A 58 -17.17 -4.74 9.53
CA SER A 58 -17.36 -3.32 9.81
C SER A 58 -17.53 -3.09 11.32
N LYS A 59 -16.96 -1.98 11.80
CA LYS A 59 -17.12 -1.49 13.17
C LYS A 59 -18.59 -1.19 13.46
N ASP A 60 -19.33 -0.69 12.48
CA ASP A 60 -20.76 -0.40 12.63
C ASP A 60 -21.58 -1.66 12.93
N CYS A 61 -21.20 -2.80 12.33
CA CYS A 61 -21.87 -4.06 12.62
C CYS A 61 -21.54 -4.58 14.03
N VAL A 62 -20.25 -4.64 14.37
CA VAL A 62 -19.80 -5.23 15.63
C VAL A 62 -20.13 -4.32 16.83
N GLY A 63 -20.04 -3.01 16.63
CA GLY A 63 -20.31 -1.99 17.63
C GLY A 63 -19.47 -2.18 18.90
N SER A 64 -20.09 -1.96 20.05
CA SER A 64 -19.51 -2.19 21.38
C SER A 64 -19.75 -3.62 21.90
N THR A 65 -20.12 -4.56 21.04
CA THR A 65 -20.42 -5.94 21.44
C THR A 65 -19.19 -6.60 22.06
N SER A 66 -19.34 -7.13 23.27
CA SER A 66 -18.28 -7.93 23.90
C SER A 66 -17.89 -9.11 23.01
N TYR A 67 -16.59 -9.33 22.80
CA TYR A 67 -16.08 -10.41 21.96
C TYR A 67 -16.63 -11.80 22.34
N LYS A 68 -16.98 -12.02 23.62
CA LYS A 68 -17.57 -13.27 24.12
C LYS A 68 -18.99 -13.52 23.57
N LYS A 69 -19.69 -12.46 23.17
CA LYS A 69 -21.06 -12.50 22.62
C LYS A 69 -21.08 -12.55 21.09
N ILE A 70 -19.95 -12.29 20.43
CA ILE A 70 -19.83 -12.37 18.98
C ILE A 70 -19.79 -13.82 18.55
N LYS A 71 -20.63 -14.18 17.58
CA LYS A 71 -20.67 -15.51 16.99
C LYS A 71 -20.36 -15.41 15.51
N ILE A 72 -19.41 -16.21 15.04
CA ILE A 72 -19.10 -16.32 13.62
C ILE A 72 -19.61 -17.68 13.16
N ARG A 73 -20.43 -17.72 12.11
CA ARG A 73 -20.98 -18.97 11.59
C ARG A 73 -20.03 -19.59 10.58
N ASN A 74 -19.75 -20.88 10.76
CA ASN A 74 -18.90 -21.64 9.84
C ASN A 74 -19.67 -21.95 8.54
N PRO A 75 -19.19 -21.47 7.38
CA PRO A 75 -19.89 -21.63 6.11
C PRO A 75 -19.95 -23.08 5.62
N ARG A 76 -19.06 -23.98 6.09
CA ARG A 76 -19.02 -25.40 5.69
C ARG A 76 -19.93 -26.33 6.50
N LYS A 77 -20.52 -25.90 7.61
CA LYS A 77 -21.45 -26.75 8.37
C LYS A 77 -22.88 -26.60 7.84
N THR A 78 -23.61 -27.72 7.77
CA THR A 78 -24.96 -27.83 7.19
C THR A 78 -25.97 -26.87 7.83
N LYS A 79 -27.07 -26.60 7.11
CA LYS A 79 -28.16 -25.69 7.50
C LYS A 79 -28.70 -25.93 8.92
N ASP A 80 -28.60 -27.16 9.43
CA ASP A 80 -29.23 -27.56 10.69
C ASP A 80 -28.33 -27.40 11.93
N ASN A 81 -27.01 -27.18 11.76
CA ASN A 81 -26.12 -26.89 12.89
C ASN A 81 -24.86 -26.10 12.46
N PRO A 82 -25.00 -24.80 12.13
CA PRO A 82 -23.87 -23.98 11.71
C PRO A 82 -22.94 -23.81 12.91
N GLY A 83 -21.82 -24.53 12.87
CA GLY A 83 -20.82 -24.51 13.93
C GLY A 83 -20.41 -23.08 14.25
N VAL A 84 -20.49 -22.69 15.52
CA VAL A 84 -20.12 -21.35 15.96
C VAL A 84 -18.61 -21.30 16.20
N ILE A 85 -17.94 -20.47 15.43
CA ILE A 85 -16.54 -20.10 15.64
C ILE A 85 -16.50 -19.00 16.70
N LYS A 86 -15.76 -19.24 17.79
CA LYS A 86 -15.63 -18.29 18.90
C LYS A 86 -14.54 -17.28 18.61
N VAL A 87 -14.78 -16.03 19.00
CA VAL A 87 -13.81 -14.92 18.91
C VAL A 87 -12.97 -14.86 20.20
N LYS A 88 -11.65 -14.69 20.05
CA LYS A 88 -10.68 -14.46 21.14
C LYS A 88 -10.62 -13.00 21.54
N SER A 89 -10.60 -12.10 20.56
CA SER A 89 -10.50 -10.66 20.76
C SER A 89 -11.03 -9.90 19.57
N VAL A 90 -11.53 -8.69 19.82
CA VAL A 90 -11.84 -7.70 18.79
C VAL A 90 -10.84 -6.57 18.93
N LYS A 91 -10.24 -6.15 17.82
CA LYS A 91 -9.42 -4.94 17.75
C LYS A 91 -9.93 -4.07 16.62
N SER A 92 -9.96 -2.75 16.81
CA SER A 92 -10.08 -1.85 15.67
C SER A 92 -8.90 -2.07 14.74
N HIS A 93 -9.15 -1.97 13.43
CA HIS A 93 -8.06 -1.99 12.47
C HIS A 93 -7.15 -0.78 12.74
N PRO A 94 -5.81 -0.96 12.81
CA PRO A 94 -4.90 0.12 13.14
C PRO A 94 -4.93 1.26 12.11
N LEU A 95 -5.28 0.94 10.86
CA LEU A 95 -5.20 1.89 9.76
C LEU A 95 -6.56 2.22 9.11
N VAL A 96 -7.57 1.34 9.24
CA VAL A 96 -8.89 1.54 8.58
C VAL A 96 -9.92 1.92 9.63
N LYS A 97 -10.18 3.22 9.74
CA LYS A 97 -11.24 3.73 10.62
C LYS A 97 -12.58 3.17 10.14
N GLY A 98 -13.25 2.38 10.98
CA GLY A 98 -14.52 1.74 10.62
C GLY A 98 -14.42 0.24 10.33
N VAL A 99 -13.23 -0.37 10.39
CA VAL A 99 -13.06 -1.84 10.27
C VAL A 99 -12.56 -2.42 11.60
N VAL A 100 -12.98 -3.64 11.90
CA VAL A 100 -12.52 -4.40 13.06
C VAL A 100 -11.96 -5.76 12.65
N MET A 101 -10.91 -6.17 13.37
CA MET A 101 -10.30 -7.50 13.28
C MET A 101 -10.83 -8.39 14.41
N LEU A 102 -11.52 -9.45 14.02
CA LEU A 102 -12.04 -10.49 14.91
C LEU A 102 -11.04 -11.65 14.92
N LYS A 103 -10.17 -11.70 15.94
CA LYS A 103 -9.22 -12.81 16.09
C LYS A 103 -9.97 -14.05 16.58
N LEU A 104 -9.85 -15.16 15.88
CA LEU A 104 -10.51 -16.42 16.22
C LEU A 104 -9.84 -17.09 17.42
N LYS A 105 -10.62 -17.81 18.24
CA LYS A 105 -10.09 -18.58 19.39
C LYS A 105 -9.27 -19.78 18.94
N LYS A 106 -9.65 -20.38 17.81
CA LYS A 106 -8.89 -21.44 17.14
C LYS A 106 -8.83 -21.09 15.66
N PRO A 107 -7.65 -21.22 15.01
CA PRO A 107 -7.57 -21.10 13.56
C PRO A 107 -8.55 -22.07 12.89
N LEU A 108 -9.24 -21.58 11.86
CA LEU A 108 -10.18 -22.36 11.06
C LEU A 108 -9.42 -23.01 9.91
N LEU A 109 -9.56 -24.32 9.71
CA LEU A 109 -8.97 -24.98 8.56
C LEU A 109 -9.72 -24.56 7.27
N ILE A 110 -9.02 -23.86 6.38
CA ILE A 110 -9.50 -23.34 5.10
C ILE A 110 -8.87 -24.07 3.90
N SER A 111 -8.44 -25.31 4.07
CA SER A 111 -7.88 -26.13 2.98
C SER A 111 -8.87 -26.25 1.81
N GLY A 112 -8.40 -25.89 0.61
CA GLY A 112 -9.21 -25.82 -0.60
C GLY A 112 -10.18 -24.64 -0.66
N TRP A 113 -10.05 -23.66 0.23
CA TRP A 113 -10.77 -22.38 0.13
C TRP A 113 -9.90 -21.43 -0.69
N LEU A 114 -10.54 -20.49 -1.35
CA LEU A 114 -9.87 -19.38 -2.03
C LEU A 114 -10.10 -18.13 -1.18
N PRO A 115 -9.25 -17.82 -0.19
CA PRO A 115 -9.47 -16.65 0.67
C PRO A 115 -9.43 -15.37 -0.15
N ILE A 116 -10.21 -14.38 0.26
CA ILE A 116 -10.06 -13.03 -0.30
C ILE A 116 -8.70 -12.48 0.13
N CYS A 117 -7.91 -12.04 -0.84
CA CYS A 117 -6.69 -11.32 -0.55
C CYS A 117 -7.07 -9.91 -0.11
N VAL A 118 -6.42 -9.45 0.94
CA VAL A 118 -6.46 -8.04 1.31
C VAL A 118 -5.12 -7.50 0.86
N TYR A 119 -5.02 -7.24 -0.46
CA TYR A 119 -3.84 -6.65 -1.06
C TYR A 119 -4.28 -5.60 -2.06
N GLN A 120 -3.39 -4.63 -2.22
CA GLN A 120 -3.55 -3.43 -2.99
C GLN A 120 -2.77 -3.57 -4.27
N LEU A 121 -3.46 -3.82 -5.38
CA LEU A 121 -2.94 -3.52 -6.70
C LEU A 121 -4.01 -2.79 -7.52
N LYS A 122 -3.61 -2.37 -8.73
CA LYS A 122 -4.13 -1.32 -9.61
C LYS A 122 -5.54 -0.75 -9.39
N ARG A 123 -5.65 0.54 -9.75
CA ARG A 123 -6.88 1.16 -10.29
C ARG A 123 -7.23 0.58 -11.67
N MET A 124 -7.60 -0.69 -11.76
CA MET A 124 -8.35 -1.16 -12.94
C MET A 124 -9.84 -1.09 -12.61
N LYS A 125 -10.43 0.09 -12.82
CA LYS A 125 -11.86 0.37 -12.56
C LYS A 125 -12.82 -0.53 -13.34
N HIS A 126 -12.31 -1.24 -14.36
CA HIS A 126 -13.09 -2.10 -15.25
C HIS A 126 -13.38 -3.49 -14.68
N HIS A 127 -12.72 -3.91 -13.59
CA HIS A 127 -12.82 -5.28 -13.06
C HIS A 127 -13.26 -5.31 -11.58
N CYS A 128 -14.19 -4.42 -11.22
CA CYS A 128 -14.71 -4.32 -9.86
C CYS A 128 -16.22 -4.56 -9.80
N ALA A 129 -16.68 -5.13 -8.69
CA ALA A 129 -18.08 -5.39 -8.41
C ALA A 129 -18.41 -5.08 -6.94
N VAL A 130 -19.68 -4.80 -6.68
CA VAL A 130 -20.23 -4.78 -5.33
C VAL A 130 -20.92 -6.12 -5.09
N MET A 131 -20.43 -6.84 -4.09
CA MET A 131 -21.07 -8.05 -3.59
C MET A 131 -22.15 -7.68 -2.60
N THR A 132 -23.34 -8.24 -2.77
CA THR A 132 -24.47 -8.08 -1.83
C THR A 132 -24.98 -9.46 -1.41
N SER A 133 -25.44 -9.57 -0.16
CA SER A 133 -26.14 -10.77 0.31
C SER A 133 -27.13 -10.43 1.43
N THR A 134 -28.21 -11.20 1.51
CA THR A 134 -29.14 -11.12 2.64
C THR A 134 -28.56 -11.88 3.83
N VAL A 135 -28.20 -11.16 4.89
CA VAL A 135 -27.68 -11.77 6.12
C VAL A 135 -28.80 -11.93 7.15
N VAL A 136 -28.94 -13.13 7.71
CA VAL A 136 -29.95 -13.41 8.75
C VAL A 136 -29.27 -14.06 9.94
N LYS A 137 -29.52 -13.51 11.13
CA LYS A 137 -29.01 -14.06 12.39
C LYS A 137 -29.41 -15.54 12.52
N GLY A 138 -28.44 -16.38 12.87
CA GLY A 138 -28.61 -17.82 13.01
C GLY A 138 -28.47 -18.61 11.72
N LYS A 139 -28.31 -17.96 10.55
CA LYS A 139 -28.21 -18.62 9.24
C LYS A 139 -26.87 -18.32 8.59
N ASN A 140 -26.35 -19.28 7.83
CA ASN A 140 -25.24 -19.05 6.91
C ASN A 140 -25.71 -18.23 5.69
N ILE A 141 -24.79 -17.50 5.08
CA ILE A 141 -24.97 -16.87 3.77
C ILE A 141 -25.25 -17.97 2.74
N LYS A 142 -26.28 -17.77 1.92
CA LYS A 142 -26.74 -18.77 0.94
C LYS A 142 -26.50 -18.36 -0.51
N GLU A 143 -26.65 -17.08 -0.81
CA GLU A 143 -26.62 -16.52 -2.14
C GLU A 143 -25.93 -15.16 -2.06
N VAL A 144 -25.03 -14.91 -2.99
CA VAL A 144 -24.31 -13.64 -3.11
C VAL A 144 -24.58 -13.11 -4.52
N LYS A 145 -24.94 -11.84 -4.63
CA LYS A 145 -25.20 -11.17 -5.90
C LYS A 145 -24.08 -10.19 -6.20
N LEU A 146 -23.72 -10.07 -7.47
CA LEU A 146 -22.77 -9.07 -7.94
C LEU A 146 -23.50 -7.95 -8.67
N HIS A 147 -23.13 -6.71 -8.34
CA HIS A 147 -23.61 -5.51 -9.00
C HIS A 147 -22.43 -4.73 -9.57
N LYS A 148 -22.56 -4.22 -10.79
CA LYS A 148 -21.55 -3.34 -11.37
C LYS A 148 -21.70 -1.94 -10.76
N PRO A 149 -20.70 -1.46 -9.99
CA PRO A 149 -20.78 -0.16 -9.37
C PRO A 149 -20.42 0.96 -10.35
N LYS A 150 -20.99 2.13 -10.13
CA LYS A 150 -20.48 3.38 -10.69
C LYS A 150 -19.86 4.20 -9.57
N LEU A 151 -18.55 4.48 -9.64
CA LEU A 151 -17.90 5.35 -8.65
C LEU A 151 -18.48 6.76 -8.77
N VAL A 152 -18.84 7.34 -7.63
CA VAL A 152 -19.42 8.68 -7.52
C VAL A 152 -18.35 9.64 -7.04
N ASP A 153 -18.38 10.87 -7.56
CA ASP A 153 -17.46 11.92 -7.13
C ASP A 153 -17.62 12.22 -5.64
N SER A 154 -16.50 12.48 -4.96
CA SER A 154 -16.49 12.71 -3.51
C SER A 154 -17.28 13.95 -3.11
N ALA A 155 -17.25 15.02 -3.92
CA ALA A 155 -18.00 16.24 -3.64
C ALA A 155 -19.50 16.04 -3.83
N GLU A 156 -19.90 15.24 -4.83
CA GLU A 156 -21.30 14.85 -5.00
C GLU A 156 -21.78 13.99 -3.82
N CYS A 157 -20.95 13.05 -3.40
CA CYS A 157 -21.31 12.17 -2.31
C CYS A 157 -21.45 12.90 -0.96
N LYS A 158 -20.58 13.88 -0.72
CA LYS A 158 -20.61 14.73 0.48
C LYS A 158 -21.86 15.62 0.58
N LYS A 159 -22.48 15.98 -0.56
CA LYS A 159 -23.76 16.71 -0.58
C LYS A 159 -24.91 15.87 -0.03
N GLU A 160 -24.93 14.59 -0.37
CA GLU A 160 -25.96 13.64 0.08
C GLU A 160 -25.67 13.06 1.48
N ILE A 161 -24.39 12.96 1.83
CA ILE A 161 -23.91 12.29 3.05
C ILE A 161 -22.95 13.24 3.77
N PRO A 162 -23.45 14.11 4.68
CA PRO A 162 -22.64 15.15 5.31
C PRO A 162 -21.46 14.64 6.16
N ASP A 163 -21.53 13.41 6.69
CA ASP A 163 -20.49 12.76 7.49
C ASP A 163 -19.48 11.94 6.66
N PHE A 164 -19.51 12.07 5.33
CA PHE A 164 -18.58 11.40 4.42
C PHE A 164 -17.13 11.92 4.59
N ASP A 165 -16.19 11.00 4.78
CA ASP A 165 -14.76 11.28 4.90
C ASP A 165 -14.00 10.82 3.66
N GLU A 166 -13.74 11.74 2.72
CA GLU A 166 -13.06 11.45 1.45
C GLU A 166 -11.64 10.87 1.59
N ASN A 167 -11.02 11.00 2.76
CA ASN A 167 -9.69 10.41 3.02
C ASN A 167 -9.77 8.92 3.31
N THR A 168 -10.89 8.45 3.86
CA THR A 168 -11.03 7.06 4.34
C THR A 168 -12.24 6.34 3.75
N GLU A 169 -13.05 7.02 2.93
CA GLU A 169 -14.29 6.50 2.37
C GLU A 169 -14.37 6.79 0.84
N PHE A 170 -15.20 6.02 0.14
CA PHE A 170 -15.60 6.28 -1.23
C PHE A 170 -17.06 5.88 -1.46
N CYS A 171 -17.63 6.34 -2.57
CA CYS A 171 -19.05 6.16 -2.88
C CYS A 171 -19.28 5.48 -4.22
N VAL A 172 -20.38 4.73 -4.28
CA VAL A 172 -20.85 4.11 -5.51
C VAL A 172 -22.36 4.27 -5.69
N ASP A 173 -22.77 4.29 -6.95
CA ASP A 173 -24.13 4.24 -7.44
C ASP A 173 -24.41 2.89 -8.15
N GLY A 174 -25.68 2.57 -8.37
CA GLY A 174 -26.13 1.35 -9.04
C GLY A 174 -26.28 0.12 -8.14
N VAL A 175 -26.20 0.30 -6.81
CA VAL A 175 -26.39 -0.77 -5.82
C VAL A 175 -27.78 -0.63 -5.20
N PRO A 176 -28.60 -1.69 -5.14
CA PRO A 176 -29.92 -1.62 -4.52
C PRO A 176 -29.84 -1.11 -3.08
N SER A 177 -30.57 -0.03 -2.78
CA SER A 177 -30.82 0.42 -1.42
C SER A 177 -31.83 -0.52 -0.78
N GLY A 178 -31.42 -1.45 0.07
CA GLY A 178 -32.37 -2.40 0.65
C GLY A 178 -31.89 -3.08 1.92
N ASN A 179 -32.58 -2.81 3.02
CA ASN A 179 -32.55 -3.47 4.34
C ASN A 179 -31.28 -3.38 5.19
N ASP A 180 -31.52 -3.19 6.50
CA ASP A 180 -30.53 -3.06 7.58
C ASP A 180 -29.59 -4.28 7.77
N ASN A 181 -29.70 -5.30 6.92
CA ASN A 181 -28.97 -6.56 6.99
C ASN A 181 -28.29 -6.97 5.67
N VAL A 182 -28.15 -6.05 4.71
CA VAL A 182 -27.37 -6.30 3.49
C VAL A 182 -25.94 -5.83 3.76
N ALA A 183 -25.02 -6.79 3.79
CA ALA A 183 -23.62 -6.49 4.00
C ALA A 183 -22.92 -6.53 2.64
N ASP A 184 -22.28 -5.42 2.28
CA ASP A 184 -21.60 -5.32 0.98
C ASP A 184 -20.09 -5.22 1.14
N ALA A 185 -19.39 -5.87 0.21
CA ALA A 185 -18.01 -5.58 -0.08
C ALA A 185 -17.88 -5.04 -1.49
N TYR A 186 -17.01 -4.05 -1.63
CA TYR A 186 -16.48 -3.66 -2.92
C TYR A 186 -15.24 -4.53 -3.15
N ILE A 187 -15.27 -5.29 -4.24
CA ILE A 187 -14.22 -6.24 -4.59
C ILE A 187 -13.73 -5.99 -6.01
N CYS A 188 -12.47 -6.27 -6.27
CA CYS A 188 -11.92 -6.25 -7.62
C CYS A 188 -11.14 -7.53 -7.91
N VAL A 189 -11.03 -7.86 -9.19
CA VAL A 189 -10.23 -8.99 -9.69
C VAL A 189 -8.98 -8.45 -10.35
N GLU A 190 -7.83 -8.91 -9.89
CA GLU A 190 -6.55 -8.64 -10.53
C GLU A 190 -5.73 -9.92 -10.57
N ASP A 191 -5.15 -10.25 -11.72
CA ASP A 191 -4.40 -11.49 -11.96
C ASP A 191 -5.15 -12.76 -11.49
N ARG A 192 -6.48 -12.76 -11.66
CA ARG A 192 -7.42 -13.82 -11.24
C ARG A 192 -7.59 -13.98 -9.72
N ILE A 193 -7.03 -13.06 -8.93
CA ILE A 193 -7.12 -13.04 -7.47
C ILE A 193 -8.17 -12.00 -7.03
N TRP A 194 -8.98 -12.37 -6.04
CA TRP A 194 -10.01 -11.50 -5.45
C TRP A 194 -9.41 -10.59 -4.39
N GLN A 195 -9.69 -9.30 -4.49
CA GLN A 195 -9.19 -8.28 -3.58
C GLN A 195 -10.34 -7.53 -2.90
N LEU A 196 -10.29 -7.41 -1.57
CA LEU A 196 -11.22 -6.58 -0.81
C LEU A 196 -10.77 -5.12 -0.86
N TYR A 197 -11.57 -4.26 -1.51
CA TYR A 197 -11.28 -2.84 -1.72
C TYR A 197 -12.10 -1.94 -0.82
N GLY A 198 -13.28 -2.39 -0.38
CA GLY A 198 -14.13 -1.60 0.49
C GLY A 198 -15.06 -2.45 1.33
N LEU A 199 -15.31 -2.01 2.56
CA LEU A 199 -16.34 -2.56 3.44
C LEU A 199 -17.45 -1.54 3.60
N ARG A 200 -18.70 -1.92 3.31
CA ARG A 200 -19.82 -0.98 3.34
C ARG A 200 -20.01 -0.38 4.74
N LYS A 201 -20.06 0.95 4.77
CA LYS A 201 -20.46 1.75 5.94
C LYS A 201 -21.96 1.60 6.12
N GLN A 202 -22.40 1.31 7.34
CA GLN A 202 -23.83 1.15 7.60
C GLN A 202 -24.49 2.53 7.65
N GLN A 203 -25.41 2.80 6.72
CA GLN A 203 -26.06 4.10 6.59
C GLN A 203 -27.58 3.96 6.50
N SER A 204 -28.28 5.10 6.59
CA SER A 204 -29.72 5.17 6.41
C SER A 204 -30.13 4.55 5.07
N SER A 205 -31.18 3.73 5.08
CA SER A 205 -31.75 3.11 3.88
C SER A 205 -32.28 4.10 2.83
N ARG A 206 -32.29 5.39 3.14
CA ARG A 206 -32.75 6.49 2.28
C ARG A 206 -31.65 7.11 1.41
N SER A 207 -30.37 6.79 1.65
CA SER A 207 -29.27 7.37 0.88
C SER A 207 -29.26 6.82 -0.56
N LYS A 208 -29.12 7.73 -1.53
CA LYS A 208 -28.98 7.39 -2.96
C LYS A 208 -27.70 6.59 -3.23
N TYR A 209 -26.61 6.92 -2.53
CA TYR A 209 -25.30 6.30 -2.70
C TYR A 209 -25.00 5.28 -1.61
N ALA A 210 -24.23 4.26 -1.96
CA ALA A 210 -23.63 3.35 -0.99
C ALA A 210 -22.19 3.81 -0.69
N VAL A 211 -21.87 3.93 0.60
CA VAL A 211 -20.55 4.34 1.07
C VAL A 211 -19.77 3.14 1.57
N PHE A 212 -18.48 3.12 1.23
CA PHE A 212 -17.55 2.08 1.63
C PHE A 212 -16.36 2.71 2.36
N TYR A 213 -15.95 2.08 3.46
CA TYR A 213 -14.64 2.33 4.05
C TYR A 213 -13.59 1.85 3.05
N ASP A 214 -12.73 2.76 2.63
CA ASP A 214 -11.68 2.54 1.64
C ASP A 214 -10.54 1.73 2.25
N VAL A 215 -10.63 0.41 2.09
CA VAL A 215 -9.65 -0.58 2.58
C VAL A 215 -8.32 -0.41 1.83
N GLN A 216 -8.33 0.17 0.62
CA GLN A 216 -7.12 0.44 -0.15
C GLN A 216 -6.35 1.63 0.41
N LYS A 217 -6.98 2.81 0.55
CA LYS A 217 -6.34 4.04 1.06
C LYS A 217 -5.68 3.86 2.43
N THR A 218 -6.18 2.89 3.17
CA THR A 218 -5.79 2.63 4.54
C THR A 218 -4.82 1.44 4.66
N GLY A 219 -4.45 0.80 3.55
CA GLY A 219 -3.37 -0.20 3.51
C GLY A 219 -3.67 -1.42 4.39
N PHE A 220 -4.41 -2.39 3.85
CA PHE A 220 -4.33 -3.75 4.37
C PHE A 220 -3.05 -4.40 3.88
N ASP A 221 -1.95 -4.14 4.57
CA ASP A 221 -0.89 -5.11 4.59
C ASP A 221 -1.22 -6.18 5.62
N SER A 222 -0.98 -7.41 5.18
CA SER A 222 -1.05 -8.65 5.94
C SER A 222 -0.62 -8.53 7.38
N VAL A 223 -1.26 -9.36 8.18
CA VAL A 223 -0.96 -9.82 9.54
C VAL A 223 0.43 -10.50 9.66
N ASP A 224 1.45 -10.03 8.93
CA ASP A 224 2.81 -10.56 8.91
C ASP A 224 3.84 -9.43 9.15
N ASP A 225 4.70 -9.63 10.15
CA ASP A 225 5.67 -8.70 10.76
C ASP A 225 6.85 -8.29 9.85
N TRP A 226 6.60 -7.77 8.66
CA TRP A 226 7.68 -7.34 7.75
C TRP A 226 7.50 -5.93 7.18
N ASN A 227 8.12 -4.96 7.87
CA ASN A 227 7.77 -3.53 7.88
C ASN A 227 8.49 -2.64 6.82
N CYS A 228 9.04 -3.17 5.72
CA CYS A 228 9.77 -2.33 4.74
C CYS A 228 9.66 -2.79 3.29
N GLY A 229 9.93 -1.86 2.36
CA GLY A 229 10.20 -2.15 0.95
C GLY A 229 8.99 -2.62 0.14
N THR A 230 7.78 -2.54 0.69
CA THR A 230 6.54 -2.89 -0.01
C THR A 230 6.03 -1.66 -0.76
N ALA A 231 6.19 -1.64 -2.07
CA ALA A 231 5.57 -0.64 -2.93
C ALA A 231 4.05 -0.72 -2.82
N ALA A 232 3.34 0.39 -2.98
CA ALA A 232 1.87 0.32 -3.15
C ALA A 232 1.48 -0.21 -4.55
N ILE A 233 2.45 -0.35 -5.44
CA ILE A 233 2.30 -0.94 -6.79
C ILE A 233 3.43 -1.96 -6.97
N ASP A 234 3.09 -3.24 -7.12
CA ASP A 234 4.03 -4.39 -7.16
C ASP A 234 5.12 -4.29 -8.24
N ASP A 235 5.00 -3.36 -9.19
CA ASP A 235 6.06 -3.08 -10.16
C ASP A 235 5.97 -1.65 -10.71
N LEU A 236 6.79 -0.74 -10.16
CA LEU A 236 6.97 0.62 -10.67
C LEU A 236 7.29 0.63 -12.19
N ARG A 237 7.95 -0.42 -12.70
CA ARG A 237 8.24 -0.60 -14.13
C ARG A 237 7.04 -0.88 -15.00
N LYS A 238 6.15 -1.77 -14.53
CA LYS A 238 4.93 -2.10 -15.29
C LYS A 238 4.05 -0.88 -15.41
N PHE A 239 4.02 -0.01 -14.40
CA PHE A 239 3.27 1.24 -14.45
C PHE A 239 3.76 2.13 -15.60
N ARG A 240 5.07 2.33 -15.74
CA ARG A 240 5.66 3.09 -16.87
C ARG A 240 5.23 2.50 -18.22
N ASN A 241 5.31 1.18 -18.36
CA ASN A 241 4.97 0.51 -19.61
C ASN A 241 3.47 0.55 -19.92
N SER A 242 2.59 0.57 -18.91
CA SER A 242 1.14 0.62 -19.12
C SER A 242 0.59 2.02 -19.34
N GLU A 243 1.13 3.04 -18.67
CA GLU A 243 0.63 4.42 -18.74
C GLU A 243 1.49 5.34 -19.63
N GLN A 244 2.57 4.83 -20.23
CA GLN A 244 3.49 5.59 -21.09
C GLN A 244 3.98 6.91 -20.44
N THR A 245 4.18 6.89 -19.11
CA THR A 245 4.65 8.03 -18.31
C THR A 245 5.81 7.61 -17.42
N ASP A 246 6.82 8.48 -17.31
CA ASP A 246 7.97 8.27 -16.42
C ASP A 246 7.69 8.67 -14.97
N TYR A 247 6.48 9.18 -14.70
CA TYR A 247 6.04 9.70 -13.41
C TYR A 247 4.95 8.80 -12.85
N VAL A 248 5.17 8.32 -11.62
CA VAL A 248 4.15 7.61 -10.85
C VAL A 248 3.64 8.48 -9.70
N PRO A 249 2.40 8.28 -9.23
CA PRO A 249 1.95 8.87 -7.98
C PRO A 249 2.95 8.56 -6.86
N ILE A 250 3.33 9.55 -6.04
CA ILE A 250 4.35 9.32 -4.99
C ILE A 250 3.93 8.25 -3.97
N ASP A 251 2.63 8.03 -3.79
CA ASP A 251 2.08 6.95 -2.97
C ASP A 251 2.37 5.54 -3.51
N ALA A 252 2.77 5.40 -4.78
CA ALA A 252 3.32 4.16 -5.32
C ALA A 252 4.68 3.81 -4.70
N ALA A 253 5.43 4.83 -4.27
CA ALA A 253 6.74 4.72 -3.63
C ALA A 253 6.71 5.41 -2.25
N PRO A 254 6.00 4.84 -1.26
CA PRO A 254 5.68 5.49 0.02
C PRO A 254 6.87 5.74 0.96
N TRP A 255 8.08 5.32 0.57
CA TRP A 255 9.32 5.74 1.24
C TRP A 255 9.85 7.07 0.73
N MET A 256 9.39 7.55 -0.43
CA MET A 256 9.88 8.78 -1.03
C MET A 256 9.34 10.00 -0.30
N VAL A 257 10.24 10.90 0.08
CA VAL A 257 9.91 12.14 0.79
C VAL A 257 10.64 13.32 0.17
N ALA A 258 10.02 14.50 0.24
CA ALA A 258 10.65 15.74 -0.20
C ALA A 258 11.34 16.43 0.99
N ILE A 259 12.59 16.83 0.83
CA ILE A 259 13.37 17.49 1.88
C ILE A 259 13.55 18.95 1.50
N TYR A 260 13.03 19.84 2.34
CA TYR A 260 13.22 21.28 2.22
C TYR A 260 14.31 21.74 3.18
N VAL A 261 15.22 22.58 2.68
CA VAL A 261 16.29 23.19 3.47
C VAL A 261 16.15 24.70 3.38
N GLN A 262 15.97 25.36 4.53
CA GLN A 262 15.80 26.81 4.60
C GLN A 262 16.99 27.53 3.95
N GLY A 263 16.69 28.54 3.14
CA GLY A 263 17.70 29.29 2.38
C GLY A 263 17.98 28.76 0.96
N LYS A 264 17.46 27.57 0.60
CA LYS A 264 17.36 27.14 -0.81
C LYS A 264 15.97 27.53 -1.34
N SER A 265 15.91 28.52 -2.23
CA SER A 265 14.65 29.10 -2.71
C SER A 265 13.84 28.10 -3.54
N GLY A 266 12.79 27.50 -2.95
CA GLY A 266 11.84 26.64 -3.65
C GLY A 266 12.36 25.27 -4.10
N GLU A 267 13.66 24.99 -3.91
CA GLU A 267 14.27 23.71 -4.25
C GLU A 267 14.11 22.71 -3.10
N PHE A 268 13.75 21.48 -3.45
CA PHE A 268 13.67 20.35 -2.53
C PHE A 268 14.59 19.22 -2.99
N CYS A 269 14.96 18.39 -2.04
CA CYS A 269 15.77 17.19 -2.25
C CYS A 269 14.94 15.91 -2.15
N THR A 270 15.41 14.88 -2.84
CA THR A 270 14.90 13.52 -2.71
C THR A 270 15.42 12.91 -1.41
N GLY A 271 14.51 12.46 -0.56
CA GLY A 271 14.81 11.62 0.59
C GLY A 271 14.10 10.27 0.51
N MET A 272 14.63 9.29 1.22
CA MET A 272 13.97 8.00 1.44
C MET A 272 13.83 7.72 2.93
N LEU A 273 12.61 7.42 3.37
CA LEU A 273 12.34 6.83 4.68
C LEU A 273 13.04 5.47 4.76
N VAL A 274 13.84 5.28 5.79
CA VAL A 274 14.56 4.02 6.04
C VAL A 274 14.28 3.54 7.45
N ASN A 275 14.34 2.22 7.64
CA ASN A 275 14.22 1.67 8.98
C ASN A 275 15.60 1.56 9.64
N GLY A 276 15.90 2.43 10.60
CA GLY A 276 17.19 2.46 11.29
C GLY A 276 17.44 1.24 12.20
N LYS A 277 16.40 0.48 12.54
CA LYS A 277 16.50 -0.78 13.30
C LYS A 277 15.54 -1.83 12.73
N LYS A 278 15.98 -3.09 12.72
CA LYS A 278 15.16 -4.23 12.30
C LYS A 278 13.90 -4.31 13.18
N HIS A 279 12.73 -4.44 12.56
CA HIS A 279 11.44 -4.77 13.21
C HIS A 279 10.72 -3.67 14.02
N THR A 280 10.96 -2.38 13.78
CA THR A 280 10.10 -1.31 14.35
C THR A 280 8.93 -0.95 13.43
N PHE A 281 7.79 -0.60 14.03
CA PHE A 281 6.56 -0.20 13.33
C PHE A 281 6.55 1.28 12.91
N ASP A 282 7.62 2.01 13.21
CA ASP A 282 7.76 3.42 12.86
C ASP A 282 9.10 3.67 12.15
N SER A 283 9.12 4.69 11.28
CA SER A 283 10.34 5.18 10.63
C SER A 283 10.85 6.43 11.33
N SER A 284 12.09 6.41 11.82
CA SER A 284 12.71 7.54 12.50
C SER A 284 13.81 8.23 11.68
N GLU A 285 14.10 7.73 10.49
CA GLU A 285 15.27 8.15 9.71
C GLU A 285 14.94 8.35 8.23
N VAL A 286 15.58 9.35 7.63
CA VAL A 286 15.53 9.63 6.20
C VAL A 286 16.94 9.69 5.66
N TYR A 287 17.23 8.92 4.62
CA TYR A 287 18.50 8.98 3.92
C TYR A 287 18.39 9.93 2.73
N THR A 288 19.40 10.79 2.59
CA THR A 288 19.52 11.76 1.51
C THR A 288 20.98 11.97 1.14
N MET A 289 21.22 12.69 0.05
CA MET A 289 22.56 13.07 -0.39
C MET A 289 23.15 14.16 0.50
N SER A 290 24.46 14.12 0.71
CA SER A 290 25.18 15.16 1.45
C SER A 290 25.19 16.53 0.76
N SER A 291 25.09 16.56 -0.57
CA SER A 291 24.93 17.79 -1.36
C SER A 291 23.63 18.55 -1.03
N CYS A 292 22.61 17.85 -0.54
CA CYS A 292 21.36 18.46 -0.09
C CYS A 292 21.53 19.25 1.20
N VAL A 293 22.40 18.77 2.10
CA VAL A 293 22.58 19.29 3.45
C VAL A 293 24.04 19.65 3.64
N SER A 294 24.38 20.93 3.51
CA SER A 294 25.76 21.41 3.70
C SER A 294 26.23 21.20 5.15
N GLU A 295 27.54 21.22 5.38
CA GLU A 295 28.11 21.11 6.75
C GLU A 295 27.61 22.20 7.70
N LYS A 296 27.23 23.37 7.17
CA LYS A 296 26.73 24.51 7.94
C LYS A 296 25.23 24.45 8.20
N THR A 297 24.50 23.54 7.55
CA THR A 297 23.05 23.43 7.67
C THR A 297 22.70 22.88 9.05
N LYS A 298 21.85 23.58 9.81
CA LYS A 298 21.37 23.11 11.11
C LYS A 298 20.17 22.19 10.93
N SER A 299 19.97 21.24 11.83
CA SER A 299 18.80 20.35 11.79
C SER A 299 17.47 21.09 11.89
N SER A 300 17.45 22.24 12.59
CA SER A 300 16.29 23.15 12.66
C SER A 300 15.84 23.71 11.32
N ASP A 301 16.75 23.75 10.35
CA ASP A 301 16.55 24.40 9.06
C ASP A 301 16.01 23.40 8.01
N ILE A 302 15.82 22.13 8.41
CA ILE A 302 15.43 21.04 7.53
C ILE A 302 14.02 20.56 7.89
N MET A 303 13.17 20.51 6.87
CA MET A 303 11.83 19.94 6.96
C MET A 303 11.67 18.80 5.97
N VAL A 304 11.17 17.66 6.45
CA VAL A 304 10.83 16.50 5.63
C VAL A 304 9.32 16.50 5.38
N SER A 305 8.91 16.66 4.13
CA SER A 305 7.51 16.53 3.71
C SER A 305 7.22 15.11 3.22
N TYR A 306 6.19 14.49 3.78
CA TYR A 306 5.78 13.13 3.46
C TYR A 306 4.26 13.04 3.27
N LYS A 307 3.82 12.11 2.44
CA LYS A 307 2.40 11.94 2.12
C LYS A 307 1.67 11.26 3.27
N THR A 308 0.50 11.78 3.63
CA THR A 308 -0.36 11.23 4.70
C THR A 308 -1.74 10.78 4.19
N GLY A 309 -2.09 11.16 2.97
CA GLY A 309 -3.36 10.85 2.33
C GLY A 309 -3.30 11.08 0.82
N PRO A 310 -4.39 10.85 0.07
CA PRO A 310 -4.42 11.00 -1.39
C PRO A 310 -3.93 12.37 -1.88
N THR A 311 -4.30 13.43 -1.16
CA THR A 311 -4.02 14.84 -1.48
C THR A 311 -3.39 15.60 -0.31
N THR A 312 -2.98 14.92 0.76
CA THR A 312 -2.50 15.55 2.00
C THR A 312 -1.07 15.15 2.33
N TYR A 313 -0.33 16.11 2.86
CA TYR A 313 1.07 15.98 3.28
C TYR A 313 1.24 16.51 4.70
N ALA A 314 2.19 15.92 5.42
CA ALA A 314 2.65 16.41 6.70
C ALA A 314 4.14 16.75 6.63
N ASN A 315 4.56 17.70 7.47
CA ASN A 315 5.94 18.11 7.59
C ASN A 315 6.52 17.62 8.93
N MET A 316 7.69 16.99 8.88
CA MET A 316 8.43 16.49 10.02
C MET A 316 9.76 17.23 10.16
N SER A 317 10.02 17.77 11.35
CA SER A 317 11.30 18.42 11.64
C SER A 317 12.40 17.40 11.91
N VAL A 318 13.64 17.77 11.61
CA VAL A 318 14.83 16.97 11.88
C VAL A 318 15.37 17.29 13.28
N ALA A 319 15.70 16.26 14.06
CA ALA A 319 16.36 16.37 15.36
C ALA A 319 17.87 16.54 15.21
N SER A 320 18.49 15.66 14.43
CA SER A 320 19.94 15.65 14.21
C SER A 320 20.30 15.15 12.81
N ILE A 321 21.46 15.59 12.34
CA ILE A 321 22.06 15.19 11.07
C ILE A 321 23.24 14.27 11.40
N GLU A 322 23.21 13.04 10.90
CA GLU A 322 24.30 12.08 11.04
C GLU A 322 25.01 11.92 9.69
N ARG A 323 26.34 12.04 9.70
CA ARG A 323 27.20 11.88 8.53
C ARG A 323 28.09 10.66 8.72
N PHE A 324 28.23 9.87 7.66
CA PHE A 324 29.01 8.64 7.69
C PHE A 324 30.43 8.90 7.19
N ASN A 325 31.43 8.57 8.00
CA ASN A 325 32.85 8.76 7.63
C ASN A 325 33.26 7.87 6.44
N ASP A 326 32.67 6.68 6.34
CA ASP A 326 32.92 5.70 5.27
C ASP A 326 32.01 5.90 4.04
N LYS A 327 31.00 6.76 4.13
CA LYS A 327 30.02 7.04 3.06
C LYS A 327 29.67 8.54 3.00
N PRO A 328 30.61 9.41 2.59
CA PRO A 328 30.47 10.86 2.70
C PRO A 328 29.36 11.45 1.82
N ALA A 329 28.89 10.71 0.81
CA ALA A 329 27.74 11.08 -0.02
C ALA A 329 26.39 10.92 0.69
N VAL A 330 26.32 10.11 1.75
CA VAL A 330 25.08 9.76 2.43
C VAL A 330 24.96 10.53 3.73
N VAL A 331 23.78 11.09 3.98
CA VAL A 331 23.42 11.72 5.25
C VAL A 331 22.15 11.08 5.77
N SER A 332 22.17 10.70 7.06
CA SER A 332 20.97 10.26 7.78
C SER A 332 20.38 11.45 8.55
N LEU A 333 19.12 11.76 8.27
CA LEU A 333 18.34 12.75 9.00
C LEU A 333 17.49 12.02 10.03
N LYS A 334 17.80 12.20 11.32
CA LYS A 334 16.98 11.66 12.41
C LYS A 334 15.80 12.58 12.65
N LEU A 335 14.59 12.06 12.52
CA LEU A 335 13.35 12.80 12.69
C LEU A 335 13.09 13.09 14.18
N LYS A 336 12.49 14.25 14.50
CA LYS A 336 12.10 14.59 15.90
C LYS A 336 11.08 13.61 16.47
N HIS A 337 10.14 13.19 15.64
CA HIS A 337 9.17 12.16 15.98
C HIS A 337 9.17 11.09 14.88
N PRO A 338 8.97 9.83 15.27
CA PRO A 338 8.90 8.76 14.30
C PRO A 338 7.60 8.90 13.46
N ILE A 339 7.70 8.62 12.17
CA ILE A 339 6.56 8.57 11.26
C ILE A 339 5.93 7.17 11.37
N VAL A 340 4.65 7.16 11.74
CA VAL A 340 3.84 5.94 11.82
C VAL A 340 3.70 5.34 10.43
N ILE A 341 4.02 4.05 10.29
CA ILE A 341 3.90 3.34 9.02
C ILE A 341 2.44 3.32 8.56
N SER A 342 2.22 3.71 7.31
CA SER A 342 0.92 3.74 6.65
C SER A 342 1.07 3.37 5.16
N LEU A 343 -0.05 3.36 4.43
CA LEU A 343 0.00 3.26 2.98
C LEU A 343 0.94 4.30 2.37
N TYR A 344 0.80 5.55 2.80
CA TYR A 344 1.40 6.71 2.17
C TYR A 344 2.83 7.01 2.64
N ALA A 345 3.23 6.44 3.78
CA ALA A 345 4.51 6.66 4.41
C ALA A 345 5.01 5.38 5.08
N ARG A 346 6.00 4.73 4.48
CA ARG A 346 6.63 3.52 5.05
C ARG A 346 8.07 3.39 4.57
N PRO A 347 8.97 2.76 5.34
CA PRO A 347 10.38 2.73 4.98
C PRO A 347 10.68 1.76 3.83
N ILE A 348 11.71 2.06 3.06
CA ILE A 348 12.35 1.12 2.13
C ILE A 348 13.28 0.17 2.90
N CYS A 349 13.52 -1.04 2.38
CA CYS A 349 14.46 -1.97 3.01
C CYS A 349 15.92 -1.57 2.73
N MET A 350 16.82 -1.93 3.65
CA MET A 350 18.26 -1.63 3.57
C MET A 350 19.07 -2.90 3.28
N ILE A 351 20.17 -2.81 2.51
CA ILE A 351 21.00 -3.98 2.13
C ILE A 351 21.70 -4.64 3.33
N LYS A 352 22.05 -3.87 4.37
CA LYS A 352 22.80 -4.32 5.57
C LYS A 352 22.16 -5.49 6.34
N ASP A 353 20.97 -5.91 5.98
CA ASP A 353 20.22 -7.02 6.55
C ASP A 353 20.53 -8.40 5.91
N GLY A 354 21.54 -8.50 5.04
CA GLY A 354 21.99 -9.76 4.43
C GLY A 354 21.21 -10.14 3.16
N TYR A 355 20.72 -9.15 2.41
CA TYR A 355 19.83 -9.38 1.27
C TYR A 355 20.58 -9.42 -0.07
N HIS A 356 20.20 -10.37 -0.93
CA HIS A 356 20.66 -10.48 -2.31
C HIS A 356 19.67 -9.79 -3.26
N PHE A 357 20.13 -8.82 -4.05
CA PHE A 357 19.31 -8.16 -5.08
C PHE A 357 19.80 -8.48 -6.50
N SER A 358 18.97 -8.22 -7.51
CA SER A 358 19.40 -8.29 -8.91
C SER A 358 19.84 -6.91 -9.38
N THR A 359 21.07 -6.76 -9.86
CA THR A 359 21.50 -5.54 -10.55
C THR A 359 20.61 -5.24 -11.78
N TYR A 360 20.14 -6.28 -12.46
CA TYR A 360 19.14 -6.18 -13.54
C TYR A 360 17.74 -5.74 -13.09
N SER A 361 17.49 -5.69 -11.78
CA SER A 361 16.20 -5.28 -11.21
C SER A 361 16.23 -3.87 -10.63
N CYS A 362 17.35 -3.16 -10.76
CA CYS A 362 17.52 -1.85 -10.16
C CYS A 362 17.06 -0.73 -11.09
N GLU A 363 16.69 0.39 -10.49
CA GLU A 363 16.32 1.63 -11.19
C GLU A 363 16.73 2.85 -10.38
N LEU A 364 16.69 4.02 -11.03
CA LEU A 364 16.90 5.31 -10.39
C LEU A 364 15.56 5.92 -10.00
N LEU A 365 15.43 6.38 -8.75
CA LEU A 365 14.22 7.03 -8.25
C LEU A 365 14.53 8.45 -7.76
N SER A 366 13.68 9.40 -8.11
CA SER A 366 13.70 10.75 -7.53
C SER A 366 12.30 11.27 -7.21
N VAL A 367 12.24 12.24 -6.30
CA VAL A 367 11.03 13.05 -6.12
C VAL A 367 11.05 14.18 -7.15
N THR A 368 9.91 14.42 -7.77
CA THR A 368 9.66 15.58 -8.62
C THR A 368 8.29 16.18 -8.29
N TYR A 369 8.07 17.44 -8.65
CA TYR A 369 6.80 18.13 -8.45
C TYR A 369 6.18 18.44 -9.80
N ARG A 370 5.01 17.85 -10.07
CA ARG A 370 4.33 17.97 -11.36
C ARG A 370 2.82 17.94 -11.15
N ASP A 371 2.10 18.75 -11.92
CA ASP A 371 0.63 18.80 -11.91
C ASP A 371 0.05 19.08 -10.51
N GLY A 372 0.74 19.93 -9.73
CA GLY A 372 0.31 20.34 -8.39
C GLY A 372 0.51 19.29 -7.28
N ASP A 373 1.29 18.24 -7.54
CA ASP A 373 1.53 17.16 -6.58
C ASP A 373 2.96 16.59 -6.71
N PHE A 374 3.46 15.94 -5.66
CA PHE A 374 4.70 15.19 -5.75
C PHE A 374 4.49 13.88 -6.50
N LYS A 375 5.44 13.55 -7.36
CA LYS A 375 5.52 12.30 -8.11
C LYS A 375 6.85 11.62 -7.84
N ALA A 376 6.86 10.30 -7.91
CA ALA A 376 8.11 9.55 -7.98
C ALA A 376 8.45 9.34 -9.45
N LYS A 377 9.67 9.73 -9.85
CA LYS A 377 10.17 9.53 -11.21
C LYS A 377 11.11 8.34 -11.20
N ALA A 378 10.79 7.31 -11.98
CA ALA A 378 11.56 6.08 -12.07
C ALA A 378 12.28 6.01 -13.42
N ASN A 379 13.60 6.10 -13.39
CA ASN A 379 14.45 6.18 -14.57
C ASN A 379 15.20 4.87 -14.80
N ASN A 380 15.30 4.47 -16.07
CA ASN A 380 16.23 3.42 -16.46
C ASN A 380 17.67 3.93 -16.35
N TYR A 381 18.60 3.03 -16.01
CA TYR A 381 20.01 3.35 -16.09
C TYR A 381 20.81 2.24 -16.74
N ASP A 382 21.93 2.65 -17.32
CA ASP A 382 23.00 1.78 -17.77
C ASP A 382 24.18 1.91 -16.80
N SER A 383 24.65 0.79 -16.28
CA SER A 383 25.91 0.72 -15.50
C SER A 383 26.98 -0.10 -16.21
N TRP A 384 26.67 -0.68 -17.36
CA TRP A 384 27.56 -1.54 -18.11
C TRP A 384 28.77 -0.74 -18.60
N ASN A 385 29.96 -1.12 -18.15
CA ASN A 385 31.22 -0.49 -18.56
C ASN A 385 31.25 1.04 -18.36
N MET A 386 30.47 1.58 -17.42
CA MET A 386 30.42 3.02 -17.13
C MET A 386 31.56 3.48 -16.20
N HIS A 387 32.25 2.54 -15.55
CA HIS A 387 33.34 2.84 -14.61
C HIS A 387 34.40 3.80 -15.20
N TYR A 388 34.90 3.51 -16.40
CA TYR A 388 35.88 4.36 -17.08
C TYR A 388 35.35 5.76 -17.38
N LYS A 389 34.08 5.88 -17.78
CA LYS A 389 33.46 7.19 -18.03
C LYS A 389 33.35 8.04 -16.77
N CYS A 390 32.95 7.44 -15.65
CA CYS A 390 32.95 8.18 -14.37
C CYS A 390 34.36 8.52 -13.91
N SER A 391 35.33 7.63 -14.14
CA SER A 391 36.74 7.89 -13.83
C SER A 391 37.28 9.08 -14.62
N ASP A 392 36.99 9.15 -15.92
CA ASP A 392 37.44 10.25 -16.77
C ASP A 392 36.74 11.56 -16.38
N GLU A 393 35.43 11.53 -16.16
CA GLU A 393 34.63 12.72 -15.91
C GLU A 393 34.83 13.30 -14.50
N PHE A 394 34.85 12.44 -13.47
CA PHE A 394 34.92 12.87 -12.08
C PHE A 394 36.33 12.79 -11.50
N SER A 395 37.28 12.18 -12.22
CA SER A 395 38.70 12.10 -11.86
C SER A 395 38.88 11.66 -10.40
N ASP A 396 39.71 12.37 -9.63
CA ASP A 396 40.05 12.07 -8.23
C ASP A 396 38.85 12.08 -7.27
N LYS A 397 37.69 12.63 -7.67
CA LYS A 397 36.46 12.61 -6.86
C LYS A 397 35.74 11.26 -6.93
N TYR A 398 36.05 10.44 -7.94
CA TYR A 398 35.52 9.09 -8.08
C TYR A 398 36.51 8.08 -7.49
N VAL A 399 36.40 7.87 -6.17
CA VAL A 399 37.16 6.84 -5.47
C VAL A 399 36.44 5.50 -5.72
N GLY A 400 36.86 4.77 -6.74
CA GLY A 400 36.18 3.58 -7.28
C GLY A 400 35.99 2.38 -6.33
N SER A 401 36.19 2.52 -5.02
CA SER A 401 36.09 1.44 -4.02
C SER A 401 34.75 1.35 -3.26
N GLY A 402 33.73 2.16 -3.60
CA GLY A 402 32.40 2.07 -2.96
C GLY A 402 31.20 2.63 -3.74
N ASP A 403 31.44 3.23 -4.91
CA ASP A 403 30.40 3.90 -5.71
C ASP A 403 30.08 3.09 -6.98
N VAL A 404 28.79 3.00 -7.34
CA VAL A 404 28.33 2.51 -8.64
C VAL A 404 28.25 3.68 -9.60
N CYS A 405 28.90 3.55 -10.76
CA CYS A 405 28.69 4.48 -11.86
C CYS A 405 27.48 4.06 -12.69
N ALA A 406 26.57 4.99 -12.93
CA ALA A 406 25.37 4.77 -13.72
C ALA A 406 25.05 5.98 -14.60
N LYS A 407 24.68 5.70 -15.86
CA LYS A 407 24.18 6.65 -16.82
C LYS A 407 22.66 6.51 -16.92
N ASP A 408 21.94 7.59 -16.69
CA ASP A 408 20.50 7.65 -16.95
C ASP A 408 20.24 7.62 -18.46
N LEU A 409 19.30 6.78 -18.86
CA LEU A 409 18.98 6.50 -20.26
C LEU A 409 17.76 7.25 -20.79
N ASP A 410 17.01 7.95 -19.94
CA ASP A 410 15.77 8.60 -20.37
C ASP A 410 16.06 9.89 -21.17
N LYS A 411 15.20 10.18 -22.16
CA LYS A 411 15.47 11.13 -23.25
C LYS A 411 15.31 12.62 -22.88
N ASP A 412 14.66 12.93 -21.76
CA ASP A 412 14.27 14.31 -21.39
C ASP A 412 15.22 15.00 -20.39
N ILE A 413 16.46 14.50 -20.24
CA ILE A 413 17.37 14.95 -19.18
C ILE A 413 17.81 16.42 -19.33
N ASP A 414 17.91 16.93 -20.56
CA ASP A 414 18.38 18.29 -20.81
C ASP A 414 17.38 19.38 -20.37
N ASN A 415 16.10 19.03 -20.15
CA ASN A 415 15.07 19.90 -19.57
C ASN A 415 14.71 19.52 -18.12
N ASP A 416 15.27 18.43 -17.59
CA ASP A 416 14.92 17.91 -16.29
C ASP A 416 15.77 18.60 -15.22
N HIS A 417 15.25 19.72 -14.69
CA HIS A 417 15.70 20.36 -13.45
C HIS A 417 15.46 19.46 -12.23
N THR A 418 15.75 18.14 -12.29
CA THR A 418 15.79 17.27 -11.11
C THR A 418 17.05 17.58 -10.29
N SER A 419 17.05 18.79 -9.72
CA SER A 419 17.99 19.29 -8.69
C SER A 419 17.84 18.54 -7.37
N SER A 420 16.80 17.71 -7.23
CA SER A 420 16.50 16.92 -6.05
C SER A 420 17.39 15.68 -5.88
N GLY A 421 18.14 15.30 -6.92
CA GLY A 421 19.04 14.13 -6.97
C GLY A 421 18.35 12.77 -6.83
N ARG A 422 19.11 11.69 -7.07
CA ARG A 422 18.57 10.35 -7.37
C ARG A 422 19.08 9.26 -6.43
N MET A 423 18.28 8.22 -6.27
CA MET A 423 18.60 7.04 -5.46
C MET A 423 18.53 5.78 -6.33
N ILE A 424 19.43 4.82 -6.13
CA ILE A 424 19.31 3.48 -6.71
C ILE A 424 18.45 2.64 -5.79
N PHE A 425 17.38 2.05 -6.32
CA PHE A 425 16.63 1.01 -5.64
C PHE A 425 16.61 -0.27 -6.46
N CYS A 426 16.47 -1.42 -5.80
CA CYS A 426 16.52 -2.72 -6.44
C CYS A 426 15.45 -3.68 -5.92
N GLY A 427 15.00 -4.59 -6.77
CA GLY A 427 14.11 -5.69 -6.38
C GLY A 427 14.85 -6.82 -5.63
N GLY A 428 14.20 -7.37 -4.60
CA GLY A 428 14.70 -8.53 -3.86
C GLY A 428 14.69 -9.82 -4.66
N LYS A 429 15.61 -10.74 -4.32
CA LYS A 429 15.65 -12.12 -4.82
C LYS A 429 15.21 -13.12 -3.74
N GLY A 430 14.83 -14.33 -4.17
CA GLY A 430 14.48 -15.44 -3.27
C GLY A 430 13.28 -15.10 -2.38
N ASP A 431 13.44 -15.28 -1.07
CA ASP A 431 12.41 -15.01 -0.05
C ASP A 431 11.98 -13.53 0.04
N TYR A 432 12.68 -12.64 -0.66
CA TYR A 432 12.41 -11.20 -0.71
C TYR A 432 11.85 -10.74 -2.06
N GLN A 433 11.43 -11.67 -2.93
CA GLN A 433 10.69 -11.32 -4.14
C GLN A 433 9.44 -10.49 -3.77
N GLY A 434 9.26 -9.35 -4.46
CA GLY A 434 8.19 -8.39 -4.17
C GLY A 434 8.58 -7.27 -3.19
N ARG A 435 9.85 -7.18 -2.76
CA ARG A 435 10.37 -6.05 -1.97
C ARG A 435 11.37 -5.21 -2.73
N LEU A 436 11.42 -3.93 -2.37
CA LEU A 436 12.37 -2.95 -2.87
C LEU A 436 13.37 -2.54 -1.78
N PHE A 437 14.62 -2.41 -2.20
CA PHE A 437 15.77 -2.10 -1.36
C PHE A 437 16.41 -0.80 -1.83
N LEU A 438 16.78 0.07 -0.91
CA LEU A 438 17.67 1.19 -1.20
C LEU A 438 19.08 0.63 -1.37
N ALA A 439 19.59 0.72 -2.60
CA ALA A 439 20.89 0.19 -2.95
C ALA A 439 22.00 1.25 -2.88
N GLY A 440 21.69 2.49 -3.27
CA GLY A 440 22.66 3.58 -3.18
C GLY A 440 22.05 4.96 -3.31
N VAL A 441 22.82 5.97 -2.90
CA VAL A 441 22.46 7.39 -2.94
C VAL A 441 23.41 8.12 -3.88
N GLN A 442 22.90 9.01 -4.73
CA GLN A 442 23.73 9.75 -5.67
C GLN A 442 24.79 10.61 -4.95
N HIS A 443 26.02 10.52 -5.42
CA HIS A 443 27.15 11.27 -4.90
C HIS A 443 27.53 12.40 -5.86
N LEU A 444 27.88 12.06 -7.10
CA LEU A 444 28.27 13.02 -8.14
C LEU A 444 27.31 12.92 -9.33
N LYS A 445 27.17 14.03 -10.07
CA LYS A 445 26.33 14.11 -11.28
C LYS A 445 26.98 15.05 -12.30
N GLN A 446 27.00 14.63 -13.56
CA GLN A 446 27.29 15.47 -14.71
C GLN A 446 26.46 15.03 -15.91
N GLY A 447 25.58 15.91 -16.38
CA GLY A 447 24.57 15.54 -17.38
C GLY A 447 23.73 14.35 -16.91
N ASN A 448 23.75 13.27 -17.71
CA ASN A 448 23.08 12.01 -17.40
C ASN A 448 23.97 10.98 -16.69
N LEU A 449 25.25 11.27 -16.46
CA LEU A 449 26.17 10.41 -15.74
C LEU A 449 26.13 10.75 -14.24
N GLY A 450 26.09 9.73 -13.39
CA GLY A 450 26.21 9.91 -11.95
C GLY A 450 26.90 8.75 -11.25
N THR A 451 27.45 9.05 -10.09
CA THR A 451 28.01 8.06 -9.15
C THR A 451 27.06 7.88 -7.99
N TYR A 452 26.98 6.68 -7.43
CA TYR A 452 26.03 6.33 -6.37
C TYR A 452 26.72 5.51 -5.30
N THR A 453 26.79 6.06 -4.09
CA THR A 453 27.39 5.38 -2.94
C THR A 453 26.47 4.29 -2.44
N LEU A 454 26.96 3.04 -2.44
CA LEU A 454 26.20 1.88 -2.00
C LEU A 454 26.04 1.88 -0.47
N ILE A 455 24.88 1.42 0.04
CA ILE A 455 24.51 1.56 1.47
C ILE A 455 24.61 0.27 2.27
#